data_AF-A0A485A7J6-F1
#
_entry.id   AF-A0A485A7J6-F1
#
_cell.length_a   1.000
_cell.length_b   1.000
_cell.length_c   1.000
_cell.angle_alpha   90.00
_cell.angle_beta   90.00
_cell.angle_gamma   90.00
#
_symmetry.space_group_name_H-M   'P 1'
#
loop_
_entity.id
_entity.type
_entity.pdbx_description
1 polymer ?
#
loop_
_entity_poly.entity_id
_entity_poly.type
_entity_poly.pdbx_seq_one_letter_code
_entity_poly.pdbx_strand_id
1 'polypeptide(L)' 'MKELVVVAIGGNSIIKDNASQSIEHQAEAVKAVADTVLEMLASDYNIVLTHGNGRR' A
#
# COMPACT_ATOMS: atom_id res chain seq x y z
N MET A 1 11.43 -18.05 -13.91
CA MET A 1 11.48 -17.58 -12.50
C MET A 1 10.79 -16.24 -12.47
N LYS A 2 9.86 -16.02 -11.55
CA LYS A 2 9.20 -14.71 -11.38
C LYS A 2 10.21 -13.70 -10.84
N GLU A 3 10.20 -12.48 -11.36
CA GLU A 3 11.05 -11.41 -10.85
C GLU A 3 10.57 -10.97 -9.47
N LEU A 4 11.51 -10.72 -8.56
CA LEU A 4 11.23 -10.23 -7.21
C LEU A 4 11.26 -8.70 -7.20
N VAL A 5 10.15 -8.08 -6.83
CA VAL A 5 9.99 -6.63 -6.72
C VAL A 5 9.71 -6.25 -5.27
N VAL A 6 10.47 -5.29 -4.75
CA VAL A 6 10.26 -4.71 -3.42
C VAL A 6 9.57 -3.36 -3.60
N VAL A 7 8.37 -3.23 -3.03
CA VAL A 7 7.56 -2.01 -3.09
C VAL A 7 7.54 -1.39 -1.70
N ALA A 8 7.99 -0.14 -1.60
CA ALA A 8 7.95 0.64 -0.37
C ALA A 8 6.94 1.79 -0.52
N ILE A 9 5.85 1.74 0.24
CA ILE A 9 4.81 2.78 0.25
C ILE A 9 5.00 3.73 1.44
N GLY A 10 4.57 4.99 1.27
CA GLY A 10 4.61 5.97 2.35
C GLY A 10 3.49 5.76 3.38
N GLY A 11 3.62 6.36 4.58
CA GLY A 11 2.53 6.34 5.58
C GLY A 11 1.24 6.99 5.07
N ASN A 12 1.35 7.92 4.12
CA ASN A 12 0.21 8.58 3.46
C ASN A 12 -0.65 7.63 2.61
N SER A 13 -0.11 6.45 2.28
CA SER A 13 -0.82 5.39 1.59
C SER A 13 -1.78 4.63 2.52
N ILE A 14 -1.68 4.83 3.83
CA ILE A 14 -2.56 4.29 4.87
C ILE A 14 -3.44 5.40 5.45
N ILE A 15 -2.89 6.60 5.67
CA ILE A 15 -3.61 7.75 6.22
C ILE A 15 -3.45 8.94 5.28
N LYS A 16 -4.52 9.36 4.60
CA LYS A 16 -4.45 10.48 3.64
C LYS A 16 -4.38 11.86 4.30
N ASP A 17 -5.01 12.03 5.46
CA ASP A 17 -5.02 13.27 6.22
C ASP A 17 -5.11 12.96 7.73
N ASN A 18 -4.39 13.73 8.55
CA ASN A 18 -4.40 13.62 10.01
C ASN A 18 -5.74 14.00 10.65
N ALA A 19 -6.59 14.74 9.93
CA ALA A 19 -7.96 15.03 10.38
C ALA A 19 -8.92 13.84 10.24
N SER A 20 -8.59 12.84 9.41
CA SER A 20 -9.48 11.74 9.01
C SER A 20 -8.83 10.38 9.25
N GLN A 21 -8.55 10.08 10.53
CA GLN A 21 -7.86 8.85 10.96
C GLN A 21 -8.78 7.66 11.26
N SER A 22 -10.07 7.73 10.90
CA SER A 22 -10.98 6.61 11.15
C SER A 22 -10.55 5.35 10.39
N ILE A 23 -10.92 4.18 10.91
CA ILE A 23 -10.57 2.88 10.31
C ILE A 23 -11.11 2.78 8.88
N GLU A 24 -12.28 3.37 8.62
CA GLU A 24 -12.94 3.37 7.31
C GLU A 24 -12.11 4.13 6.27
N HIS A 25 -11.63 5.33 6.60
CA HIS A 25 -10.77 6.11 5.71
C HIS A 25 -9.43 5.42 5.46
N GLN A 26 -8.88 4.74 6.47
CA GLN A 26 -7.66 3.95 6.29
C GLN A 26 -7.91 2.75 5.36
N ALA A 27 -9.03 2.05 5.52
CA ALA A 27 -9.42 0.96 4.64
C ALA A 27 -9.57 1.42 3.19
N GLU A 28 -10.19 2.57 2.95
CA GLU A 28 -10.30 3.16 1.61
C GLU A 28 -8.95 3.56 1.03
N ALA A 29 -8.06 4.14 1.84
CA ALA A 29 -6.72 4.51 1.40
C ALA A 29 -5.89 3.27 1.02
N VAL A 30 -5.90 2.24 1.85
CA VAL A 30 -5.18 0.97 1.59
C VAL A 30 -5.77 0.23 0.39
N LYS A 31 -7.09 0.31 0.16
CA LYS A 31 -7.73 -0.31 -1.00
C LYS A 31 -7.15 0.21 -2.32
N ALA A 32 -6.92 1.53 -2.42
CA ALA A 32 -6.32 2.11 -3.61
C ALA A 32 -4.89 1.59 -3.87
N VAL A 33 -4.12 1.31 -2.81
CA VAL A 33 -2.79 0.68 -2.93
C VAL A 33 -2.92 -0.78 -3.36
N ALA A 34 -3.89 -1.50 -2.79
CA ALA A 34 -4.13 -2.89 -3.10
C ALA A 34 -4.48 -3.10 -4.57
N ASP A 35 -5.25 -2.20 -5.18
CA ASP A 35 -5.59 -2.27 -6.61
C ASP A 35 -4.33 -2.27 -7.48
N THR A 36 -3.35 -1.40 -7.21
CA THR A 36 -2.06 -1.39 -7.92
C THR A 36 -1.23 -2.65 -7.66
N VAL A 37 -1.22 -3.17 -6.43
CA VAL A 37 -0.49 -4.41 -6.09
C VAL A 37 -1.09 -5.62 -6.81
N LEU A 38 -2.42 -5.66 -6.97
CA LEU A 38 -3.11 -6.72 -7.70
C LEU A 38 -2.72 -6.72 -9.19
N GLU A 39 -2.55 -5.56 -9.81
CA GLU A 39 -2.05 -5.45 -11.19
C GLU A 39 -0.63 -6.01 -11.34
N MET A 40 0.23 -5.75 -10.35
CA MET A 40 1.59 -6.32 -10.31
C MET A 40 1.56 -7.85 -10.12
N LEU A 41 0.70 -8.37 -9.25
CA LEU A 41 0.53 -9.82 -9.08
C LEU A 41 0.01 -10.48 -10.37
N ALA A 42 -0.91 -9.83 -11.06
CA ALA A 42 -1.42 -10.28 -12.36
C ALA A 42 -0.35 -10.26 -13.46
N SER A 43 0.68 -9.42 -13.31
CA SER A 43 1.84 -9.33 -14.20
C SER A 43 2.96 -10.34 -13.87
N ASP A 44 2.68 -11.32 -13.01
CA ASP A 44 3.57 -12.45 -12.66
C ASP A 44 4.82 -12.09 -11.83
N TYR A 45 4.76 -11.03 -11.03
CA TYR A 45 5.82 -10.67 -10.07
C TYR A 45 5.69 -11.39 -8.72
N ASN A 46 6.83 -11.67 -8.09
CA ASN A 46 6.89 -11.90 -6.64
C ASN A 46 7.05 -10.54 -5.94
N ILE A 47 6.22 -10.24 -4.96
CA ILE A 47 6.16 -8.90 -4.35
C ILE A 47 6.47 -8.96 -2.87
N VAL A 48 7.38 -8.09 -2.42
CA VAL A 48 7.55 -7.73 -1.01
C VAL A 48 7.01 -6.31 -0.84
N LEU A 49 5.87 -6.18 -0.17
CA LEU A 49 5.25 -4.90 0.13
C LEU A 49 5.63 -4.44 1.54
N THR A 50 6.20 -3.24 1.64
CA THR A 50 6.60 -2.61 2.90
C THR A 50 6.00 -1.22 2.97
N HIS A 51 5.85 -0.68 4.18
CA HIS A 51 5.34 0.67 4.37
C HIS A 51 6.14 1.44 5.42
N GLY A 52 6.13 2.76 5.33
CA GLY A 52 6.52 3.64 6.43
C GLY A 52 5.43 3.70 7.50
N ASN A 53 5.80 3.98 8.75
CA ASN A 53 4.84 4.09 9.86
C ASN A 53 4.39 5.55 10.16
N GLY A 54 4.76 6.53 9.32
CA GLY A 54 4.56 7.95 9.66
C GLY A 54 5.21 8.35 11.00
N ARG A 55 5.16 9.62 11.39
CA ARG A 55 5.42 9.97 12.80
C ARG A 55 4.10 9.83 13.55
N ARG A 56 4.13 9.18 14.72
CA ARG A 56 3.02 9.22 15.69
C ARG A 56 2.75 10.66 16.12
#